data_AF-M7XH16-F1
#
_entry.id   AF-M7XH16-F1
#
_cell.length_a   1.000
_cell.length_b   1.000
_cell.length_c   1.000
_cell.angle_alpha   90.00
_cell.angle_beta   90.00
_cell.angle_gamma   90.00
#
_symmetry.space_group_name_H-M   'P 1'
#
loop_
_entity.id
_entity.type
_entity.pdbx_description
1 polymer ?
#
loop_
_entity_poly.entity_id
_entity_poly.type
_entity_poly.pdbx_seq_one_letter_code
_entity_poly.pdbx_strand_id
1 'polypeptide(L)'
;MSKRTASSTSFGSSNTPLAKRTSLNAYFPSTTGPPKPPSPLVSSDPLTDRSSTFIAHAAPCTNHTQAQTLQNYVRNLRSTTHPVECTHEIMAYRCMGLKPGKTGLDSEDDWKVEINGDDDGEKGGSTIIKQVLTQEGGVDVAIVVSRLYGGVMLGPVRFNHIRACASQALSRLLSAQNLSNLLSRLSSLDAEIASHSSSPTKAPAKDQYVGLDEAKAERLVTAREKRLELLVKKRRQEEEELWREVERQEAEENSEPVEQPAVAGEVKEAEDGSVDANEEEEALARAVEDEAGAQGGGFLPEEAGAVDAESKEVAGQAGLANGK
;
A
#
# COMPACT_ATOMS: atom_id res chain seq x y z
N MET A 1 41.23 -11.65 67.67
CA MET A 1 41.35 -10.27 67.16
C MET A 1 42.36 -10.26 66.01
N SER A 2 41.93 -9.79 64.83
CA SER A 2 42.73 -9.32 63.67
C SER A 2 43.74 -10.26 62.99
N LYS A 3 43.95 -10.26 61.67
CA LYS A 3 43.24 -9.87 60.44
C LYS A 3 44.07 -10.60 59.36
N ARG A 4 43.51 -11.49 58.54
CA ARG A 4 44.22 -12.04 57.37
C ARG A 4 43.84 -11.23 56.14
N THR A 5 44.83 -10.62 55.51
CA THR A 5 44.74 -9.89 54.24
C THR A 5 44.88 -10.88 53.08
N ALA A 6 43.91 -10.92 52.18
CA ALA A 6 44.02 -11.61 50.89
C ALA A 6 43.98 -10.58 49.77
N SER A 7 44.98 -10.67 48.90
CA SER A 7 45.25 -9.83 47.72
C SER A 7 44.17 -9.96 46.65
N SER A 8 43.65 -8.83 46.16
CA SER A 8 42.76 -8.76 45.01
C SER A 8 43.56 -8.82 43.70
N THR A 9 43.44 -9.92 42.96
CA THR A 9 43.85 -10.01 41.56
C THR A 9 42.77 -9.37 40.68
N SER A 10 43.10 -8.24 40.07
CA SER A 10 42.26 -7.56 39.09
C SER A 10 42.36 -8.26 37.74
N PHE A 11 41.28 -8.91 37.30
CA PHE A 11 41.13 -9.29 35.89
C PHE A 11 40.67 -8.07 35.10
N GLY A 12 41.49 -7.66 34.12
CA GLY A 12 41.22 -6.54 33.24
C GLY A 12 39.95 -6.75 32.44
N SER A 13 39.03 -5.78 32.54
CA SER A 13 37.83 -5.73 31.72
C SER A 13 38.23 -5.22 30.33
N SER A 14 38.23 -6.11 29.33
CA SER A 14 38.32 -5.70 27.93
C SER A 14 37.01 -5.03 27.54
N ASN A 15 37.03 -3.70 27.42
CA ASN A 15 35.94 -2.90 26.88
C ASN A 15 35.83 -3.14 25.36
N THR A 16 35.12 -4.19 24.97
CA THR A 16 34.50 -4.29 23.65
C THR A 16 33.06 -3.76 23.75
N PRO A 17 32.63 -2.78 22.94
CA PRO A 17 31.27 -2.28 22.99
C PRO A 17 30.31 -3.40 22.53
N LEU A 18 29.67 -4.03 23.51
CA LEU A 18 28.67 -5.07 23.30
C LEU A 18 27.50 -4.45 22.52
N ALA A 19 27.25 -4.95 21.31
CA ALA A 19 26.09 -4.59 20.50
C ALA A 19 24.83 -4.61 21.39
N LYS A 20 24.05 -3.52 21.36
CA LYS A 20 22.81 -3.37 22.14
C LYS A 20 21.91 -4.56 21.83
N ARG A 21 21.86 -5.57 22.71
CA ARG A 21 20.88 -6.64 22.63
C ARG A 21 19.52 -5.98 22.84
N THR A 22 18.78 -5.78 21.75
CA THR A 22 17.38 -5.32 21.81
C THR A 22 16.60 -6.33 22.63
N SER A 23 16.20 -5.96 23.84
CA SER A 23 15.36 -6.81 24.67
C SER A 23 14.03 -7.04 23.96
N LEU A 24 13.41 -8.21 24.18
CA LEU A 24 12.09 -8.52 23.59
C LEU A 24 11.02 -7.47 23.96
N ASN A 25 11.22 -6.71 25.04
CA ASN A 25 10.39 -5.56 25.40
C ASN A 25 10.37 -4.44 24.34
N ALA A 26 11.37 -4.35 23.46
CA ALA A 26 11.35 -3.44 22.32
C ALA A 26 10.34 -3.87 21.25
N TYR A 27 10.04 -5.16 21.16
CA TYR A 27 9.06 -5.74 20.23
C TYR A 27 7.65 -5.80 20.84
N PHE A 28 7.55 -5.82 22.16
CA PHE A 28 6.28 -5.78 22.90
C PHE A 28 6.30 -4.56 23.82
N PRO A 29 6.03 -3.34 23.30
CA PRO A 29 5.97 -2.18 24.16
C PRO A 29 4.90 -2.42 25.23
N SER A 30 5.35 -2.25 26.48
CA SER A 30 4.59 -2.19 27.73
C SER A 30 3.20 -1.57 27.56
N THR A 31 2.27 -1.93 28.44
CA THR A 31 0.88 -1.49 28.71
C THR A 31 0.34 -0.19 28.05
N THR A 32 1.19 0.78 27.72
CA THR A 32 0.93 1.95 26.89
C THR A 32 1.52 1.73 25.49
N GLY A 33 0.69 1.50 24.47
CA GLY A 33 1.11 1.18 23.10
C GLY A 33 1.99 2.27 22.44
N PRO A 34 2.35 2.10 21.16
CA PRO A 34 3.23 3.04 20.46
C PRO A 34 2.68 4.48 20.50
N PRO A 35 3.54 5.51 20.42
CA PRO A 35 3.12 6.91 20.51
C PRO A 35 2.35 7.41 19.29
N LYS A 36 2.43 6.69 18.17
CA LYS A 36 1.72 7.00 16.92
C LYS A 36 0.95 5.76 16.46
N PRO A 37 -0.23 5.95 15.84
CA PRO A 37 -0.97 4.84 15.27
C PRO A 37 -0.19 4.22 14.09
N PRO A 38 -0.47 2.95 13.76
CA PRO A 38 0.04 2.33 12.55
C PRO A 38 -0.28 3.15 11.30
N SER A 39 0.62 3.11 10.31
CA SER A 39 0.40 3.73 9.00
C SER A 39 -0.22 2.74 8.02
N PRO A 40 -1.02 3.19 7.04
CA PRO A 40 -1.36 4.58 6.76
C PRO A 40 -2.44 5.14 7.70
N LEU A 41 -2.33 6.43 8.04
CA LEU A 41 -3.40 7.18 8.71
C LEU A 41 -4.11 8.04 7.67
N VAL A 42 -5.40 7.81 7.48
CA VAL A 42 -6.22 8.55 6.51
C VAL A 42 -7.35 9.27 7.22
N SER A 43 -7.86 10.33 6.58
CA SER A 43 -8.98 11.12 7.10
C SER A 43 -10.11 11.20 6.09
N SER A 44 -11.35 11.28 6.56
CA SER A 44 -12.51 11.68 5.75
C SER A 44 -12.42 13.17 5.40
N ASP A 45 -13.28 13.61 4.49
CA ASP A 45 -13.53 15.03 4.34
C ASP A 45 -14.33 15.55 5.56
N PRO A 46 -14.16 16.82 5.94
CA PRO A 46 -14.99 17.43 6.95
C PRO A 46 -16.44 17.56 6.47
N LEU A 47 -17.38 17.12 7.31
CA LEU A 47 -18.81 17.29 7.10
C LEU A 47 -19.37 18.28 8.12
N THR A 48 -19.96 19.38 7.65
CA THR A 48 -20.54 20.41 8.53
C THR A 48 -22.07 20.47 8.38
N ASP A 49 -22.80 20.44 9.50
CA ASP A 49 -24.25 20.65 9.60
C ASP A 49 -24.56 21.52 10.83
N ARG A 50 -25.27 22.64 10.63
CA ARG A 50 -25.64 23.59 11.69
C ARG A 50 -24.45 23.93 12.59
N SER A 51 -23.35 24.32 11.96
CA SER A 51 -22.05 24.65 12.55
C SER A 51 -21.36 23.51 13.31
N SER A 52 -21.97 22.33 13.42
CA SER A 52 -21.29 21.15 13.95
C SER A 52 -20.49 20.50 12.85
N THR A 53 -19.23 20.16 13.11
CA THR A 53 -18.34 19.55 12.11
C THR A 53 -17.91 18.15 12.55
N PHE A 54 -17.89 17.23 11.59
CA PHE A 54 -17.52 15.83 11.77
C PHE A 54 -16.33 15.50 10.87
N ILE A 55 -15.32 14.84 11.44
CA ILE A 55 -14.15 14.34 10.69
C ILE A 55 -13.81 12.97 11.25
N ALA A 56 -13.65 11.98 10.37
CA ALA A 56 -13.21 10.65 10.75
C ALA A 56 -11.73 10.44 10.39
N HIS A 57 -11.02 9.72 11.25
CA HIS A 57 -9.67 9.24 11.00
C HIS A 57 -9.66 7.72 11.13
N ALA A 58 -9.03 7.03 10.19
CA ALA A 58 -8.92 5.58 10.18
C ALA A 58 -7.46 5.15 10.06
N ALA A 59 -7.10 4.10 10.79
CA ALA A 59 -5.76 3.50 10.74
C ALA A 59 -5.84 1.97 10.97
N PRO A 60 -4.82 1.21 10.52
CA PRO A 60 -4.69 -0.19 10.86
C PRO A 60 -4.59 -0.37 12.38
N CYS A 61 -5.17 -1.46 12.87
CA CYS A 61 -5.27 -1.72 14.30
C CYS A 61 -5.34 -3.23 14.56
N THR A 62 -4.36 -3.79 15.25
CA THR A 62 -4.32 -5.23 15.60
C THR A 62 -4.75 -5.53 17.02
N ASN A 63 -4.98 -4.50 17.86
CA ASN A 63 -5.41 -4.68 19.25
C ASN A 63 -6.01 -3.39 19.82
N HIS A 64 -6.68 -3.51 20.98
CA HIS A 64 -7.29 -2.39 21.66
C HIS A 64 -6.32 -1.24 21.98
N THR A 65 -5.07 -1.55 22.33
CA THR A 65 -4.07 -0.54 22.67
C THR A 65 -3.74 0.35 21.48
N GLN A 66 -3.66 -0.19 20.27
CA GLN A 66 -3.49 0.61 19.04
C GLN A 66 -4.71 1.48 18.73
N ALA A 67 -5.92 0.99 19.00
CA ALA A 67 -7.14 1.80 18.86
C ALA A 67 -7.12 3.01 19.83
N GLN A 68 -6.69 2.79 21.09
CA GLN A 68 -6.50 3.88 22.05
C GLN A 68 -5.37 4.83 21.64
N THR A 69 -4.26 4.30 21.10
CA THR A 69 -3.19 5.12 20.51
C THR A 69 -3.75 6.04 19.42
N LEU A 70 -4.60 5.53 18.52
CA LEU A 70 -5.23 6.33 17.47
C LEU A 70 -6.13 7.43 18.08
N GLN A 71 -7.00 7.09 19.03
CA GLN A 71 -7.88 8.05 19.70
C GLN A 71 -7.08 9.17 20.38
N ASN A 72 -6.03 8.81 21.12
CA ASN A 72 -5.14 9.77 21.78
C ASN A 72 -4.33 10.59 20.77
N TYR A 73 -3.89 9.99 19.67
CA TYR A 73 -3.17 10.69 18.61
C TYR A 73 -4.07 11.74 17.97
N VAL A 74 -5.28 11.38 17.53
CA VAL A 74 -6.31 12.30 17.01
C VAL A 74 -6.61 13.40 18.02
N ARG A 75 -6.72 13.05 19.30
CA ARG A 75 -6.90 14.02 20.40
C ARG A 75 -5.77 15.04 20.49
N ASN A 76 -4.55 14.66 20.14
CA ASN A 76 -3.34 15.48 20.23
C ASN A 76 -2.92 16.18 18.93
N LEU A 77 -3.52 15.90 17.76
CA LEU A 77 -3.25 16.65 16.51
C LEU A 77 -3.57 18.16 16.63
N ARG A 78 -4.26 18.54 17.70
CA ARG A 78 -5.00 19.79 17.83
C ARG A 78 -4.19 20.99 18.33
N SER A 79 -2.86 20.93 18.31
CA SER A 79 -2.02 22.03 18.78
C SER A 79 -1.55 23.02 17.71
N THR A 80 -1.64 22.70 16.41
CA THR A 80 -1.03 23.56 15.36
C THR A 80 -2.02 24.11 14.32
N THR A 81 -3.14 23.43 14.05
CA THR A 81 -4.06 23.79 12.95
C THR A 81 -5.55 23.82 13.32
N HIS A 82 -5.94 23.29 14.49
CA HIS A 82 -7.32 23.25 14.98
C HIS A 82 -7.42 23.78 16.41
N PRO A 83 -7.62 25.09 16.61
CA PRO A 83 -7.53 25.74 17.93
C PRO A 83 -8.74 25.51 18.84
N VAL A 84 -9.76 24.75 18.41
CA VAL A 84 -11.00 24.53 19.18
C VAL A 84 -11.04 23.09 19.68
N GLU A 85 -11.25 22.93 20.99
CA GLU A 85 -11.44 21.63 21.63
C GLU A 85 -12.64 20.92 20.99
N CYS A 86 -12.40 19.69 20.53
CA CYS A 86 -13.47 18.86 20.01
C CYS A 86 -14.36 18.39 21.17
N THR A 87 -15.67 18.39 20.96
CA THR A 87 -16.60 17.99 22.02
C THR A 87 -16.59 16.49 22.29
N HIS A 88 -16.35 15.66 21.27
CA HIS A 88 -16.37 14.19 21.38
C HIS A 88 -15.38 13.54 20.39
N GLU A 89 -14.55 12.61 20.85
CA GLU A 89 -13.74 11.69 20.03
C GLU A 89 -14.25 10.25 20.15
N ILE A 90 -15.24 9.94 19.32
CA ILE A 90 -15.90 8.65 19.29
C ILE A 90 -14.97 7.65 18.62
N MET A 91 -14.67 6.52 19.26
CA MET A 91 -13.79 5.50 18.72
C MET A 91 -14.50 4.16 18.58
N ALA A 92 -14.21 3.41 17.53
CA ALA A 92 -14.44 1.98 17.51
C ALA A 92 -13.38 1.26 16.69
N TYR A 93 -13.17 -0.02 16.99
CA TYR A 93 -12.25 -0.87 16.26
C TYR A 93 -12.83 -2.27 16.10
N ARG A 94 -12.36 -2.95 15.05
CA ARG A 94 -12.65 -4.34 14.78
C ARG A 94 -11.36 -5.01 14.34
N CYS A 95 -10.86 -5.97 15.11
CA CYS A 95 -9.59 -6.63 14.83
C CYS A 95 -9.64 -8.12 15.17
N MET A 96 -8.78 -8.90 14.53
CA MET A 96 -8.54 -10.30 14.86
C MET A 96 -7.66 -10.38 16.10
N GLY A 97 -8.06 -11.23 17.05
CA GLY A 97 -7.32 -11.50 18.27
C GLY A 97 -7.33 -12.99 18.60
N LEU A 98 -6.38 -13.41 19.44
CA LEU A 98 -6.34 -14.78 19.93
C LEU A 98 -7.37 -15.00 21.04
N LYS A 99 -7.97 -16.19 21.04
CA LYS A 99 -8.74 -16.67 22.19
C LYS A 99 -7.80 -16.85 23.39
N PRO A 100 -8.27 -16.61 24.63
CA PRO A 100 -7.44 -16.76 25.82
C PRO A 100 -6.79 -18.15 25.90
N GLY A 101 -5.48 -18.19 26.16
CA GLY A 101 -4.73 -19.44 26.27
C GLY A 101 -4.40 -20.13 24.95
N LYS A 102 -4.67 -19.49 23.81
CA LYS A 102 -4.33 -20.01 22.48
C LYS A 102 -3.07 -19.35 21.91
N THR A 103 -2.37 -20.10 21.07
CA THR A 103 -1.12 -19.65 20.41
C THR A 103 -1.35 -19.19 18.98
N GLY A 104 -2.45 -19.63 18.34
CA GLY A 104 -2.74 -19.32 16.95
C GLY A 104 -2.02 -20.20 15.93
N LEU A 105 -1.20 -21.16 16.39
CA LEU A 105 -0.43 -22.09 15.55
C LEU A 105 -1.12 -23.44 15.38
N ASP A 106 -2.05 -23.78 16.28
CA ASP A 106 -2.64 -25.12 16.36
C ASP A 106 -3.89 -25.28 15.46
N SER A 107 -4.70 -24.23 15.32
CA SER A 107 -5.92 -24.24 14.51
C SER A 107 -6.40 -22.82 14.17
N GLU A 108 -7.13 -22.68 13.06
CA GLU A 108 -7.86 -21.46 12.69
C GLU A 108 -8.90 -21.07 13.77
N ASP A 109 -9.42 -22.05 14.52
CA ASP A 109 -10.35 -21.84 15.63
C ASP A 109 -9.71 -21.13 16.84
N ASP A 110 -8.40 -20.93 16.87
CA ASP A 110 -7.73 -20.18 17.94
C ASP A 110 -8.00 -18.68 17.87
N TRP A 111 -8.50 -18.20 16.74
CA TRP A 111 -8.73 -16.79 16.47
C TRP A 111 -10.18 -16.39 16.73
N LYS A 112 -10.39 -15.12 17.08
CA LYS A 112 -11.71 -14.49 17.23
C LYS A 112 -11.66 -13.05 16.70
N VAL A 113 -12.79 -12.57 16.23
CA VAL A 113 -12.97 -11.14 15.94
C VAL A 113 -13.36 -10.43 17.23
N GLU A 114 -12.62 -9.39 17.60
CA GLU A 114 -12.98 -8.47 18.66
C GLU A 114 -13.54 -7.19 18.05
N ILE A 115 -14.68 -6.73 18.57
CA ILE A 115 -15.30 -5.47 18.15
C ILE A 115 -15.73 -4.68 19.39
N ASN A 116 -15.15 -3.50 19.58
CA ASN A 116 -15.40 -2.64 20.74
C ASN A 116 -15.33 -1.18 20.33
N GLY A 117 -15.70 -0.29 21.24
CA GLY A 117 -15.63 1.15 21.01
C GLY A 117 -15.92 1.96 22.26
N ASP A 118 -15.67 3.26 22.15
CA ASP A 118 -15.84 4.27 23.17
C ASP A 118 -16.66 5.44 22.57
N ASP A 119 -17.75 5.80 23.22
CA ASP A 119 -18.64 6.86 22.76
C ASP A 119 -18.09 8.27 23.05
N ASP A 120 -17.16 8.41 24.00
CA ASP A 120 -16.60 9.69 24.47
C ASP A 120 -17.68 10.78 24.68
N GLY A 121 -18.76 10.44 25.35
CA GLY A 121 -19.89 11.34 25.63
C GLY A 121 -20.95 11.45 24.52
N GLU A 122 -20.64 11.05 23.28
CA GLU A 122 -21.62 10.97 22.19
C GLU A 122 -22.33 9.60 22.20
N LYS A 123 -23.24 9.42 23.16
CA LYS A 123 -23.94 8.15 23.38
C LYS A 123 -24.51 7.55 22.08
N GLY A 124 -24.12 6.30 21.79
CA GLY A 124 -24.51 5.55 20.61
C GLY A 124 -23.60 5.76 19.39
N GLY A 125 -22.66 6.69 19.44
CA GLY A 125 -21.74 6.99 18.33
C GLY A 125 -20.87 5.80 17.95
N SER A 126 -20.22 5.14 18.92
CA SER A 126 -19.35 3.99 18.67
C SER A 126 -20.13 2.83 18.07
N THR A 127 -21.41 2.67 18.41
CA THR A 127 -22.29 1.65 17.82
C THR A 127 -22.46 1.85 16.32
N ILE A 128 -22.58 3.10 15.85
CA ILE A 128 -22.64 3.39 14.42
C ILE A 128 -21.33 3.02 13.73
N ILE A 129 -20.19 3.36 14.32
CA ILE A 129 -18.88 3.04 13.74
C ILE A 129 -18.67 1.52 13.69
N LYS A 130 -19.06 0.79 14.74
CA LYS A 130 -19.05 -0.69 14.77
C LYS A 130 -19.91 -1.30 13.66
N GLN A 131 -21.08 -0.73 13.40
CA GLN A 131 -21.93 -1.14 12.27
C GLN A 131 -21.25 -0.92 10.93
N VAL A 132 -20.60 0.25 10.72
CA VAL A 132 -19.82 0.54 9.50
C VAL A 132 -18.72 -0.50 9.31
N LEU A 133 -17.89 -0.73 10.33
CA LEU A 133 -16.80 -1.73 10.29
C LEU A 133 -17.31 -3.14 9.96
N THR A 134 -18.50 -3.51 10.45
CA THR A 134 -19.08 -4.83 10.20
C THR A 134 -19.69 -4.94 8.80
N GLN A 135 -20.47 -3.94 8.39
CA GLN A 135 -21.22 -3.95 7.12
C GLN A 135 -20.31 -3.76 5.90
N GLU A 136 -19.27 -2.95 6.04
CA GLU A 136 -18.31 -2.64 4.97
C GLU A 136 -17.05 -3.51 5.03
N GLY A 137 -17.01 -4.50 5.92
CA GLY A 137 -15.95 -5.51 5.96
C GLY A 137 -14.61 -5.05 6.56
N GLY A 138 -14.57 -3.92 7.29
CA GLY A 138 -13.36 -3.46 7.98
C GLY A 138 -12.91 -4.43 9.08
N VAL A 139 -11.78 -5.11 8.87
CA VAL A 139 -11.07 -5.96 9.85
C VAL A 139 -9.67 -5.41 10.04
N ASP A 140 -9.17 -5.50 11.27
CA ASP A 140 -7.87 -4.95 11.70
C ASP A 140 -7.78 -3.43 11.48
N VAL A 141 -8.88 -2.74 11.77
CA VAL A 141 -9.04 -1.29 11.58
C VAL A 141 -9.64 -0.66 12.83
N ALA A 142 -9.13 0.52 13.16
CA ALA A 142 -9.75 1.45 14.10
C ALA A 142 -10.17 2.74 13.39
N ILE A 143 -11.31 3.30 13.82
CA ILE A 143 -11.83 4.56 13.32
C ILE A 143 -12.14 5.46 14.53
N VAL A 144 -11.73 6.73 14.43
CA VAL A 144 -12.07 7.78 15.38
C VAL A 144 -12.83 8.86 14.65
N VAL A 145 -14.04 9.17 15.10
CA VAL A 145 -14.85 10.28 14.58
C VAL A 145 -14.83 11.41 15.60
N SER A 146 -14.25 12.53 15.19
CA SER A 146 -14.28 13.79 15.94
C SER A 146 -15.55 14.55 15.61
N ARG A 147 -16.30 14.96 16.63
CA ARG A 147 -17.44 15.89 16.49
C ARG A 147 -17.13 17.20 17.21
N LEU A 148 -17.08 18.29 16.46
CA LEU A 148 -17.03 19.66 16.97
C LEU A 148 -18.46 20.20 17.04
N TYR A 149 -18.97 20.46 18.24
CA TYR A 149 -20.34 20.94 18.43
C TYR A 149 -20.49 22.39 17.98
N GLY A 150 -21.48 22.64 17.13
CA GLY A 150 -21.77 23.96 16.56
C GLY A 150 -22.73 24.85 17.36
N GLY A 151 -23.13 24.43 18.56
CA GLY A 151 -24.13 25.16 19.37
C GLY A 151 -25.58 24.67 19.24
N VAL A 152 -25.88 23.81 18.26
CA VAL A 152 -27.24 23.27 18.03
C VAL A 152 -27.27 21.74 18.12
N MET A 153 -28.22 21.19 18.90
CA MET A 153 -28.43 19.75 19.00
C MET A 153 -28.98 19.19 17.68
N LEU A 154 -28.22 18.31 17.03
CA LEU A 154 -28.62 17.72 15.76
C LEU A 154 -29.64 16.57 15.90
N GLY A 155 -29.83 16.04 17.12
CA GLY A 155 -30.65 14.85 17.36
C GLY A 155 -30.12 13.62 16.61
N PRO A 156 -30.99 12.72 16.12
CA PRO A 156 -30.57 11.51 15.41
C PRO A 156 -29.73 11.74 14.15
N VAL A 157 -29.86 12.91 13.51
CA VAL A 157 -29.15 13.24 12.25
C VAL A 157 -27.63 13.12 12.40
N ARG A 158 -27.07 13.40 13.59
CA ARG A 158 -25.63 13.26 13.85
C ARG A 158 -25.11 11.84 13.58
N PHE A 159 -25.94 10.82 13.76
CA PHE A 159 -25.53 9.43 13.53
C PHE A 159 -25.35 9.14 12.04
N ASN A 160 -26.11 9.81 11.17
CA ASN A 160 -25.90 9.73 9.72
C ASN A 160 -24.57 10.37 9.33
N HIS A 161 -24.20 11.50 9.95
CA HIS A 161 -22.91 12.16 9.72
C HIS A 161 -21.74 11.31 10.22
N ILE A 162 -21.86 10.72 11.41
CA ILE A 162 -20.86 9.77 11.95
C ILE A 162 -20.66 8.60 10.98
N ARG A 163 -21.76 8.01 10.48
CA ARG A 163 -21.71 6.92 9.49
C ARG A 163 -21.00 7.36 8.21
N ALA A 164 -21.39 8.49 7.64
CA ALA A 164 -20.85 8.98 6.37
C ALA A 164 -19.33 9.23 6.48
N CYS A 165 -18.89 9.95 7.51
CA CYS A 165 -17.46 10.18 7.72
C CYS A 165 -16.70 8.87 7.98
N ALA A 166 -17.23 7.97 8.81
CA ALA A 166 -16.59 6.68 9.12
C ALA A 166 -16.44 5.80 7.87
N SER A 167 -17.50 5.68 7.05
CA SER A 167 -17.47 4.92 5.79
C SER A 167 -16.45 5.50 4.82
N GLN A 168 -16.41 6.83 4.67
CA GLN A 168 -15.44 7.49 3.80
C GLN A 168 -13.99 7.26 4.26
N ALA A 169 -13.72 7.37 5.57
CA ALA A 169 -12.38 7.12 6.12
C ALA A 169 -11.98 5.64 5.98
N LEU A 170 -12.91 4.71 6.19
CA LEU A 170 -12.67 3.28 6.00
C LEU A 170 -12.32 2.97 4.55
N SER A 171 -13.13 3.44 3.59
CA SER A 171 -12.87 3.25 2.16
C SER A 171 -11.49 3.77 1.76
N ARG A 172 -11.12 4.98 2.20
CA ARG A 172 -9.78 5.56 1.94
C ARG A 172 -8.66 4.71 2.55
N LEU A 173 -8.89 4.12 3.72
CA LEU A 173 -7.88 3.29 4.38
C LEU A 173 -7.64 2.00 3.61
N LEU A 174 -8.72 1.33 3.20
CA LEU A 174 -8.65 0.10 2.44
C LEU A 174 -7.94 0.32 1.09
N SER A 175 -8.26 1.40 0.36
CA SER A 175 -7.53 1.78 -0.86
C SER A 175 -6.04 2.05 -0.59
N ALA A 176 -5.71 2.77 0.49
CA ALA A 176 -4.30 3.04 0.83
C ALA A 176 -3.53 1.77 1.19
N GLN A 177 -4.16 0.80 1.88
CA GLN A 177 -3.58 -0.51 2.16
C GLN A 177 -3.41 -1.33 0.87
N ASN A 178 -4.41 -1.34 -0.02
CA ASN A 178 -4.33 -2.04 -1.29
C ASN A 178 -3.19 -1.48 -2.15
N LEU A 179 -3.08 -0.16 -2.27
CA LEU A 179 -1.98 0.50 -2.98
C LEU A 179 -0.62 0.08 -2.40
N SER A 180 -0.45 0.07 -1.07
CA SER A 180 0.80 -0.38 -0.44
C SER A 180 1.14 -1.83 -0.80
N ASN A 181 0.15 -2.72 -0.89
CA ASN A 181 0.35 -4.11 -1.29
C ASN A 181 0.76 -4.22 -2.77
N LEU A 182 0.09 -3.47 -3.65
CA LEU A 182 0.42 -3.42 -5.08
C LEU A 182 1.85 -2.91 -5.30
N LEU A 183 2.27 -1.86 -4.60
CA LEU A 183 3.64 -1.32 -4.68
C LEU A 183 4.68 -2.34 -4.22
N SER A 184 4.41 -3.07 -3.13
CA SER A 184 5.27 -4.17 -2.68
C SER A 184 5.37 -5.27 -3.74
N ARG A 185 4.23 -5.68 -4.30
CA ARG A 185 4.15 -6.68 -5.37
C ARG A 185 4.93 -6.26 -6.62
N LEU A 186 4.82 -5.00 -7.04
CA LEU A 186 5.59 -4.44 -8.15
C LEU A 186 7.09 -4.57 -7.91
N SER A 187 7.55 -4.18 -6.71
CA SER A 187 8.97 -4.28 -6.36
C SER A 187 9.47 -5.72 -6.38
N SER A 188 8.67 -6.70 -5.95
CA SER A 188 9.02 -8.12 -6.03
C SER A 188 9.09 -8.59 -7.49
N LEU A 189 8.08 -8.25 -8.30
CA LEU A 189 8.05 -8.61 -9.72
C LEU A 189 9.22 -8.03 -10.50
N ASP A 190 9.63 -6.80 -10.23
CA ASP A 190 10.80 -6.20 -10.87
C ASP A 190 12.10 -6.95 -10.49
N ALA A 191 12.23 -7.40 -9.25
CA ALA A 191 13.38 -8.19 -8.82
C ALA A 191 13.40 -9.58 -9.50
N GLU A 192 12.25 -10.23 -9.64
CA GLU A 192 12.09 -11.48 -10.39
C GLU A 192 12.39 -11.29 -11.88
N ILE A 193 11.87 -10.25 -12.51
CA ILE A 193 12.16 -9.93 -13.92
C ILE A 193 13.66 -9.67 -14.11
N ALA A 194 14.30 -8.94 -13.19
CA ALA A 194 15.73 -8.66 -13.26
C ALA A 194 16.58 -9.94 -13.12
N SER A 195 16.17 -10.92 -12.30
CA SER A 195 16.84 -12.22 -12.22
C SER A 195 16.59 -13.11 -13.44
N HIS A 196 15.46 -12.90 -14.12
CA HIS A 196 15.11 -13.63 -15.32
C HIS A 196 15.73 -13.06 -16.62
N SER A 197 16.04 -11.76 -16.65
CA SER A 197 16.65 -11.08 -17.81
C SER A 197 18.16 -11.34 -17.89
N SER A 198 18.64 -11.68 -19.10
CA SER A 198 20.08 -11.82 -19.40
C SER A 198 20.82 -10.47 -19.51
N SER A 199 20.08 -9.37 -19.67
CA SER A 199 20.65 -8.02 -19.73
C SER A 199 20.82 -7.45 -18.31
N PRO A 200 21.92 -6.72 -18.02
CA PRO A 200 22.06 -5.97 -16.78
C PRO A 200 21.04 -4.83 -16.78
N THR A 201 19.80 -5.13 -16.45
CA THR A 201 18.78 -4.11 -16.23
C THR A 201 19.19 -3.32 -15.00
N LYS A 202 19.30 -2.01 -15.16
CA LYS A 202 19.52 -1.09 -14.03
C LYS A 202 18.41 -1.36 -13.02
N ALA A 203 18.79 -1.70 -11.78
CA ALA A 203 17.83 -1.93 -10.71
C ALA A 203 16.83 -0.76 -10.67
N PRO A 204 15.53 -1.04 -10.51
CA PRO A 204 14.50 0.00 -10.47
C PRO A 204 14.87 1.04 -9.41
N ALA A 205 14.74 2.32 -9.74
CA ALA A 205 15.06 3.39 -8.79
C ALA A 205 14.12 3.28 -7.58
N LYS A 206 14.62 3.55 -6.37
CA LYS A 206 13.83 3.46 -5.13
C LYS A 206 12.55 4.31 -5.16
N ASP A 207 12.52 5.35 -5.99
CA ASP A 207 11.41 6.29 -6.09
C ASP A 207 10.52 6.09 -7.34
N GLN A 208 10.69 4.98 -8.07
CA GLN A 208 10.02 4.76 -9.36
C GLN A 208 8.49 4.78 -9.27
N TYR A 209 7.92 4.42 -8.11
CA TYR A 209 6.48 4.30 -7.92
C TYR A 209 5.89 5.36 -6.98
N VAL A 210 6.63 6.42 -6.68
CA VAL A 210 6.14 7.50 -5.82
C VAL A 210 4.99 8.24 -6.51
N GLY A 211 3.87 8.41 -5.81
CA GLY A 211 2.71 9.15 -6.31
C GLY A 211 1.85 8.39 -7.31
N LEU A 212 2.01 7.07 -7.40
CA LEU A 212 1.20 6.23 -8.27
C LEU A 212 -0.23 6.07 -7.73
N ASP A 213 -1.22 6.16 -8.61
CA ASP A 213 -2.61 5.83 -8.27
C ASP A 213 -2.85 4.31 -8.26
N GLU A 214 -3.93 3.90 -7.59
CA GLU A 214 -4.30 2.49 -7.41
C GLU A 214 -4.54 1.78 -8.75
N ALA A 215 -5.30 2.38 -9.67
CA ALA A 215 -5.64 1.76 -10.95
C ALA A 215 -4.42 1.56 -11.86
N LYS A 216 -3.48 2.51 -11.85
CA LYS A 216 -2.23 2.45 -12.60
C LYS A 216 -1.28 1.44 -11.97
N ALA A 217 -1.26 1.32 -10.64
CA ALA A 217 -0.53 0.27 -9.94
C ALA A 217 -1.02 -1.12 -10.35
N GLU A 218 -2.34 -1.36 -10.38
CA GLU A 218 -2.92 -2.63 -10.83
C GLU A 218 -2.51 -2.98 -12.27
N ARG A 219 -2.65 -2.02 -13.20
CA ARG A 219 -2.24 -2.22 -14.60
C ARG A 219 -0.76 -2.57 -14.72
N LEU A 220 0.10 -1.90 -13.96
CA LEU A 220 1.53 -2.19 -13.95
C LEU A 220 1.82 -3.58 -13.38
N VAL A 221 1.13 -4.00 -12.31
CA VAL A 221 1.28 -5.36 -11.76
C VAL A 221 0.96 -6.38 -12.85
N THR A 222 -0.19 -6.25 -13.52
CA THR A 222 -0.56 -7.17 -14.61
C THR A 222 0.45 -7.17 -15.75
N ALA A 223 0.97 -6.00 -16.14
CA ALA A 223 1.98 -5.91 -17.19
C ALA A 223 3.29 -6.62 -16.79
N ARG A 224 3.73 -6.46 -15.54
CA ARG A 224 4.95 -7.09 -15.02
C ARG A 224 4.78 -8.60 -14.86
N GLU A 225 3.62 -9.07 -14.41
CA GLU A 225 3.30 -10.50 -14.34
C GLU A 225 3.37 -11.17 -15.72
N LYS A 226 2.76 -10.56 -16.75
CA LYS A 226 2.85 -11.06 -18.12
C LYS A 226 4.29 -11.07 -18.66
N ARG A 227 5.06 -10.02 -18.36
CA ARG A 227 6.47 -9.95 -18.76
C ARG A 227 7.29 -11.07 -18.12
N LEU A 228 7.08 -11.31 -16.82
CA LEU A 228 7.77 -12.39 -16.11
C LEU A 228 7.39 -13.75 -16.69
N GLU A 229 6.11 -13.98 -16.98
CA GLU A 229 5.63 -15.22 -17.61
C GLU A 229 6.33 -15.48 -18.96
N LEU A 230 6.44 -14.47 -19.82
CA LEU A 230 7.15 -14.58 -21.10
C LEU A 230 8.64 -14.91 -20.91
N LEU A 231 9.31 -14.26 -19.97
CA LEU A 231 10.73 -14.51 -19.69
C LEU A 231 10.97 -15.92 -19.14
N VAL A 232 10.10 -16.39 -18.24
CA VAL A 232 10.16 -17.75 -17.69
C VAL A 232 9.93 -18.77 -18.80
N LYS A 233 8.94 -18.55 -19.67
CA LYS A 233 8.67 -19.43 -20.82
C LYS A 233 9.86 -19.49 -21.78
N LYS A 234 10.47 -18.34 -22.10
CA LYS A 234 11.66 -18.25 -22.95
C LYS A 234 12.84 -19.01 -22.34
N ARG A 235 13.13 -18.80 -21.06
CA ARG A 235 14.20 -19.52 -20.36
C ARG A 235 13.99 -21.03 -20.40
N ARG A 236 12.76 -21.49 -20.18
CA ARG A 236 12.45 -22.93 -20.25
C ARG A 236 12.70 -23.50 -21.65
N GLN A 237 12.35 -22.76 -22.70
CA GLN A 237 12.62 -23.18 -24.08
C GLN A 237 14.13 -23.26 -24.35
N GLU A 238 14.90 -22.27 -23.91
CA GLU A 238 16.37 -22.27 -24.02
C GLU A 238 17.00 -23.45 -23.24
N GLU A 239 16.51 -23.76 -22.03
CA GLU A 239 16.95 -24.93 -21.25
C GLU A 239 16.60 -26.25 -21.95
N GLU A 240 15.39 -26.39 -22.50
CA GLU A 240 14.97 -27.57 -23.27
C GLU A 240 15.81 -27.75 -24.54
N GLU A 241 16.16 -26.67 -25.24
CA GLU A 241 17.04 -26.70 -26.40
C GLU A 241 18.46 -27.10 -26.05
N LEU A 242 19.01 -26.59 -24.94
CA LEU A 242 20.31 -26.99 -24.42
C LEU A 242 20.36 -28.47 -24.05
N TRP A 243 19.31 -28.99 -23.39
CA TRP A 243 19.21 -30.42 -23.08
C TRP A 243 19.18 -31.29 -24.33
N ARG A 244 18.42 -30.89 -25.36
CA ARG A 244 18.41 -31.61 -26.65
C ARG A 244 19.78 -31.62 -27.32
N GLU A 245 20.54 -30.54 -27.18
CA GLU A 245 21.90 -30.46 -27.74
C GLU A 245 22.87 -31.37 -26.99
N VAL A 246 22.80 -31.43 -25.66
CA VAL A 246 23.59 -32.37 -24.85
C VAL A 246 23.25 -33.82 -25.23
N GLU A 247 21.97 -34.17 -25.35
CA GLU A 247 21.55 -35.51 -25.78
C GLU A 247 22.07 -35.87 -27.18
N ARG A 248 22.10 -34.91 -28.12
CA ARG A 248 22.71 -35.11 -29.45
C ARG A 248 24.21 -35.39 -29.35
N GLN A 249 24.93 -34.59 -28.58
CA GLN A 249 26.38 -34.75 -28.40
C GLN A 249 26.72 -36.08 -27.71
N GLU A 250 25.97 -36.49 -26.68
CA GLU A 250 26.13 -37.80 -26.04
C GLU A 250 25.83 -38.98 -26.99
N ALA A 251 24.83 -38.82 -27.87
CA ALA A 251 24.53 -39.82 -28.89
C ALA A 251 25.63 -39.91 -29.96
N GLU A 252 26.20 -38.78 -30.38
CA GLU A 252 27.33 -38.73 -31.30
C GLU A 252 28.59 -39.35 -30.67
N GLU A 253 28.91 -39.03 -29.41
CA GLU A 253 30.05 -39.58 -28.67
C GLU A 253 29.90 -41.09 -28.41
N ASN A 254 28.69 -41.59 -28.11
CA ASN A 254 28.40 -43.03 -28.00
C ASN A 254 28.32 -43.75 -29.36
N SER A 255 28.28 -43.01 -30.47
CA SER A 255 28.29 -43.56 -31.83
C SER A 255 29.68 -43.61 -32.46
N GLU A 256 30.73 -43.14 -31.77
CA GLU A 256 32.11 -43.31 -32.24
C GLU A 256 32.44 -44.81 -32.43
N PRO A 257 32.76 -45.25 -33.66
CA PRO A 257 32.95 -46.65 -33.96
C PRO A 257 34.30 -47.16 -33.45
N VAL A 258 34.30 -48.32 -32.78
CA VAL A 258 35.51 -49.15 -32.64
C VAL A 258 36.04 -49.45 -34.05
N GLU A 259 37.21 -48.91 -34.38
CA GLU A 259 37.88 -49.09 -35.67
C GLU A 259 38.01 -50.58 -36.05
N GLN A 260 37.41 -50.97 -37.17
CA GLN A 260 37.95 -51.99 -38.06
C GLN A 260 37.98 -51.42 -39.49
N PRO A 261 39.06 -51.62 -40.26
CA PRO A 261 39.25 -50.91 -41.51
C PRO A 261 38.46 -51.60 -42.64
N ALA A 262 37.81 -50.81 -43.50
CA ALA A 262 38.23 -50.61 -44.89
C ALA A 262 37.10 -50.15 -45.85
N VAL A 263 37.57 -49.41 -46.86
CA VAL A 263 37.06 -49.23 -48.25
C VAL A 263 35.99 -48.15 -48.54
N ALA A 264 36.37 -47.33 -49.52
CA ALA A 264 35.69 -46.19 -50.12
C ALA A 264 34.41 -46.51 -50.94
N GLY A 265 33.54 -45.51 -51.05
CA GLY A 265 32.43 -45.45 -52.01
C GLY A 265 31.71 -44.09 -51.96
N GLU A 266 31.34 -43.57 -53.12
CA GLU A 266 31.03 -42.18 -53.47
C GLU A 266 29.50 -41.91 -53.61
N VAL A 267 29.09 -40.62 -53.63
CA VAL A 267 27.95 -39.98 -54.38
C VAL A 267 26.80 -39.28 -53.59
N LYS A 268 26.83 -37.93 -53.66
CA LYS A 268 25.84 -36.82 -53.93
C LYS A 268 24.37 -36.67 -53.42
N GLU A 269 24.01 -35.35 -53.38
CA GLU A 269 22.72 -34.60 -53.52
C GLU A 269 21.85 -34.38 -52.26
N ALA A 270 21.02 -33.34 -52.06
CA ALA A 270 20.91 -31.89 -52.35
C ALA A 270 19.59 -31.37 -51.68
N GLU A 271 19.54 -30.11 -51.21
CA GLU A 271 18.36 -29.26 -50.81
C GLU A 271 17.46 -29.74 -49.61
N ASP A 272 16.73 -28.91 -48.84
CA ASP A 272 16.20 -27.54 -48.98
C ASP A 272 16.33 -26.67 -47.71
N GLY A 273 16.02 -25.37 -47.85
CA GLY A 273 15.88 -24.42 -46.75
C GLY A 273 14.43 -23.99 -46.53
N SER A 274 14.12 -23.57 -45.30
CA SER A 274 12.87 -22.86 -44.96
C SER A 274 13.16 -21.65 -44.05
N VAL A 275 12.31 -20.63 -44.22
CA VAL A 275 12.55 -19.21 -43.97
C VAL A 275 12.02 -18.79 -42.59
N ASP A 276 12.76 -17.86 -41.97
CA ASP A 276 12.43 -17.12 -40.75
C ASP A 276 11.00 -16.55 -40.72
N ALA A 277 10.30 -16.86 -39.63
CA ALA A 277 9.04 -16.24 -39.25
C ALA A 277 9.09 -15.90 -37.75
N ASN A 278 9.81 -14.84 -37.38
CA ASN A 278 9.73 -14.34 -36.01
C ASN A 278 10.08 -12.85 -35.80
N GLU A 279 10.11 -12.03 -36.85
CA GLU A 279 10.40 -10.59 -36.72
C GLU A 279 9.14 -9.73 -36.46
N GLU A 280 7.93 -10.25 -36.64
CA GLU A 280 6.70 -9.45 -36.50
C GLU A 280 6.15 -9.36 -35.06
N GLU A 281 6.49 -10.31 -34.17
CA GLU A 281 5.96 -10.31 -32.79
C GLU A 281 6.80 -9.46 -31.81
N GLU A 282 8.09 -9.25 -32.11
CA GLU A 282 8.98 -8.40 -31.30
C GLU A 282 8.69 -6.89 -31.48
N ALA A 283 8.14 -6.49 -32.64
CA ALA A 283 7.81 -5.10 -32.93
C ALA A 283 6.61 -4.56 -32.13
N LEU A 284 5.64 -5.42 -31.78
CA LEU A 284 4.43 -5.01 -31.06
C LEU A 284 4.70 -4.72 -29.57
N ALA A 285 5.70 -5.39 -28.98
CA ALA A 285 6.08 -5.18 -27.58
C ALA A 285 6.83 -3.85 -27.35
N ARG A 286 7.57 -3.36 -28.36
CA ARG A 286 8.28 -2.07 -28.28
C ARG A 286 7.35 -0.86 -28.46
N ALA A 287 6.25 -1.00 -29.21
CA ALA A 287 5.30 0.08 -29.44
C ALA A 287 4.55 0.54 -28.17
N VAL A 288 4.40 -0.35 -27.18
CA VAL A 288 3.69 -0.03 -25.92
C VAL A 288 4.60 0.72 -24.92
N GLU A 289 5.93 0.63 -25.07
CA GLU A 289 6.89 1.36 -24.24
C GLU A 289 7.05 2.83 -24.69
N ASP A 290 6.84 3.15 -25.96
CA ASP A 290 7.03 4.52 -26.51
C ASP A 290 5.80 5.45 -26.35
N GLU A 291 4.57 4.94 -26.30
CA GLU A 291 3.38 5.80 -26.10
C GLU A 291 3.23 6.36 -24.67
N ALA A 292 3.95 5.79 -23.69
CA ALA A 292 3.91 6.28 -22.31
C ALA A 292 4.87 7.47 -22.04
N GLY A 293 5.72 7.83 -23.01
CA GLY A 293 6.78 8.84 -22.87
C GLY A 293 6.45 10.25 -23.39
N ALA A 294 5.35 10.43 -24.11
CA ALA A 294 5.14 11.66 -24.90
C ALA A 294 3.84 12.41 -24.55
N GLN A 295 3.67 12.89 -23.31
CA GLN A 295 2.87 14.09 -23.05
C GLN A 295 3.51 14.94 -21.94
N GLY A 296 4.44 15.80 -22.35
CA GLY A 296 5.00 16.87 -21.54
C GLY A 296 5.39 18.07 -22.42
N GLY A 297 4.57 19.12 -22.38
CA GLY A 297 5.01 20.51 -22.62
C GLY A 297 4.92 21.06 -24.06
N GLY A 298 3.92 21.90 -24.32
CA GLY A 298 3.85 22.75 -25.52
C GLY A 298 2.89 23.92 -25.29
N PHE A 299 3.41 25.13 -25.39
CA PHE A 299 2.89 26.41 -24.90
C PHE A 299 2.61 27.37 -26.10
N LEU A 300 1.57 28.23 -25.95
CA LEU A 300 1.18 29.48 -26.68
C LEU A 300 0.51 29.42 -28.08
N PRO A 301 -0.21 30.51 -28.53
CA PRO A 301 -0.25 31.88 -28.01
C PRO A 301 -1.63 32.55 -27.78
N GLU A 302 -1.55 33.68 -27.08
CA GLU A 302 -2.47 34.81 -26.99
C GLU A 302 -2.58 35.54 -28.34
N GLU A 303 -3.78 35.95 -28.77
CA GLU A 303 -4.00 37.06 -29.72
C GLU A 303 -5.43 37.58 -29.58
N ALA A 304 -5.55 38.89 -29.77
CA ALA A 304 -6.66 39.74 -29.38
C ALA A 304 -7.80 39.78 -30.40
N GLY A 305 -8.99 40.20 -29.95
CA GLY A 305 -10.13 40.46 -30.83
C GLY A 305 -11.31 41.06 -30.09
N ALA A 306 -11.24 42.37 -29.84
CA ALA A 306 -12.36 43.19 -29.37
C ALA A 306 -13.49 43.27 -30.41
N VAL A 307 -14.75 43.29 -29.96
CA VAL A 307 -15.82 44.16 -30.49
C VAL A 307 -16.93 44.34 -29.46
N ASP A 308 -17.29 45.61 -29.26
CA ASP A 308 -18.38 46.18 -28.47
C ASP A 308 -19.80 45.78 -28.90
N ALA A 309 -20.73 45.83 -27.94
CA ALA A 309 -22.04 46.52 -27.99
C ALA A 309 -23.01 45.88 -26.96
N GLU A 310 -23.28 46.49 -25.80
CA GLU A 310 -24.22 47.60 -25.55
C GLU A 310 -25.63 47.12 -25.13
N SER A 311 -26.19 47.79 -24.10
CA SER A 311 -27.58 47.75 -23.59
C SER A 311 -27.92 46.62 -22.60
N LYS A 312 -28.48 46.84 -21.40
CA LYS A 312 -29.26 47.97 -20.89
C LYS A 312 -29.35 47.89 -19.36
N GLU A 313 -29.06 49.01 -18.68
CA GLU A 313 -29.55 49.31 -17.34
C GLU A 313 -31.08 49.37 -17.32
N VAL A 314 -31.69 48.86 -16.25
CA VAL A 314 -32.98 49.36 -15.76
C VAL A 314 -32.83 49.66 -14.28
N ALA A 315 -32.58 50.93 -13.98
CA ALA A 315 -32.86 51.53 -12.70
C ALA A 315 -34.38 51.70 -12.57
N GLY A 316 -34.96 51.16 -11.49
CA GLY A 316 -36.34 51.39 -11.08
C GLY A 316 -36.36 51.90 -9.65
N GLN A 317 -36.47 53.22 -9.52
CA GLN A 317 -36.56 53.96 -8.28
C GLN A 317 -38.05 54.23 -7.96
N ALA A 318 -38.52 53.80 -6.79
CA ALA A 318 -39.69 54.31 -6.05
C ALA A 318 -39.69 53.58 -4.69
N GLY A 319 -39.76 54.18 -3.51
CA GLY A 319 -40.37 55.44 -3.13
C GLY A 319 -41.42 55.17 -2.06
N LEU A 320 -41.38 55.99 -1.00
CA LEU A 320 -42.40 56.25 0.03
C LEU A 320 -42.29 55.57 1.40
N ALA A 321 -42.12 56.49 2.35
CA ALA A 321 -42.37 56.44 3.77
C ALA A 321 -43.86 56.31 4.14
N ASN A 322 -44.10 55.68 5.28
CA ASN A 322 -45.10 55.96 6.33
C ASN A 322 -45.09 54.72 7.25
N GLY A 323 -45.08 54.75 8.57
CA GLY A 323 -45.42 55.78 9.54
C GLY A 323 -46.17 55.10 10.69
N LYS A 324 -45.74 55.41 11.92
CA LYS A 324 -46.28 55.01 13.25
C LYS A 324 -45.88 53.65 13.81
#